data_AF-A0A0V0YWB0-F1
#
_entry.id   AF-A0A0V0YWB0-F1
#
_cell.length_a   1.000
_cell.length_b   1.000
_cell.length_c   1.000
_cell.angle_alpha   90.00
_cell.angle_beta   90.00
_cell.angle_gamma   90.00
#
_symmetry.space_group_name_H-M   'P 1'
#
loop_
_entity.id
_entity.type
_entity.pdbx_description
1 polymer ?
#
loop_
_entity_poly.entity_id
_entity_poly.type
_entity_poly.pdbx_seq_one_letter_code
_entity_poly.pdbx_strand_id
1 'polypeptide(L)'
;LQVESPQSEVMAHHPAQEAIEKMLLSEQESSGKHRSALAAILKEFADVLPTSDEDLGRTSLVRHAIHTGDAKPVRCSPRRIPYHQRAQVESLLDEMLRQD
;
A
#
# COMPACT_ATOMS: atom_id res chain seq x y z
N LEU A 1 19.80 -44.96 1.56
CA LEU A 1 18.72 -44.54 2.47
C LEU A 1 18.15 -43.25 1.91
N GLN A 2 16.89 -43.34 1.50
CA GLN A 2 16.12 -42.32 0.80
C GLN A 2 15.96 -41.06 1.67
N VAL A 3 16.19 -39.91 1.04
CA VAL A 3 15.44 -38.64 1.10
C VAL A 3 14.36 -38.58 2.17
N GLU A 4 14.37 -37.50 2.96
CA GLU A 4 13.19 -36.65 3.19
C GLU A 4 13.67 -35.29 3.71
N SER A 5 13.65 -34.29 2.84
CA SER A 5 13.52 -32.89 3.25
C SER A 5 12.12 -32.70 3.85
N PRO A 6 11.95 -32.02 5.00
CA PRO A 6 10.63 -31.59 5.41
C PRO A 6 10.33 -30.21 4.81
N GLN A 7 9.45 -30.24 3.80
CA GLN A 7 8.28 -29.36 3.64
C GLN A 7 8.55 -27.85 3.63
N SER A 8 8.69 -27.27 2.44
CA SER A 8 7.58 -26.53 1.81
C SER A 8 6.99 -25.45 2.74
N GLU A 9 7.79 -24.43 3.03
CA GLU A 9 7.23 -23.12 3.36
C GLU A 9 6.44 -22.65 2.15
N VAL A 10 5.13 -22.73 2.32
CA VAL A 10 4.04 -22.11 1.57
C VAL A 10 4.52 -21.07 0.56
N MET A 11 4.10 -21.23 -0.70
CA MET A 11 4.20 -20.20 -1.74
C MET A 11 3.41 -18.96 -1.31
N ALA A 12 4.00 -18.16 -0.41
CA ALA A 12 3.60 -16.79 -0.20
C ALA A 12 3.95 -16.08 -1.50
N HIS A 13 2.98 -15.99 -2.40
CA HIS A 13 3.03 -15.02 -3.49
C HIS A 13 3.28 -13.67 -2.83
N HIS A 14 4.50 -13.16 -2.98
CA HIS A 14 4.85 -11.86 -2.43
C HIS A 14 3.97 -10.84 -3.16
N PRO A 15 3.13 -10.04 -2.47
CA PRO A 15 2.17 -9.14 -3.11
C PRO A 15 2.83 -8.22 -4.14
N ALA A 16 4.08 -7.85 -3.91
CA ALA A 16 4.86 -7.05 -4.85
C ALA A 16 5.13 -7.78 -6.19
N GLN A 17 5.32 -9.10 -6.21
CA GLN A 17 5.54 -9.83 -7.47
C GLN A 17 4.30 -9.80 -8.37
N GLU A 18 3.12 -10.01 -7.80
CA GLU A 18 1.86 -9.95 -8.56
C GLU A 18 1.60 -8.53 -9.10
N ALA A 19 1.86 -7.51 -8.29
CA ALA A 19 1.72 -6.12 -8.70
C ALA A 19 2.70 -5.75 -9.82
N ILE A 20 3.97 -6.17 -9.71
CA ILE A 20 4.99 -5.96 -10.75
C ILE A 20 4.57 -6.65 -12.05
N GLU A 21 4.02 -7.86 -11.99
CA GLU A 21 3.50 -8.56 -13.17
C GLU A 21 2.32 -7.81 -13.81
N LYS A 22 1.38 -7.29 -13.01
CA LYS A 22 0.28 -6.44 -13.51
C LYS A 22 0.79 -5.17 -14.19
N MET A 23 1.76 -4.47 -13.59
CA MET A 23 2.37 -3.26 -14.17
C MET A 23 3.11 -3.56 -15.47
N LEU A 24 3.77 -4.72 -15.57
CA LEU A 24 4.42 -5.15 -16.80
C LEU A 24 3.39 -5.52 -17.87
N LEU A 25 2.26 -6.16 -17.50
CA LEU A 25 1.19 -6.54 -18.43
C LEU A 25 0.51 -5.32 -19.08
N SER A 26 0.37 -4.18 -18.38
CA SER A 26 -0.18 -2.95 -18.96
C SER A 26 0.74 -2.28 -19.99
N GLU A 27 2.05 -2.54 -19.95
CA GLU A 27 3.04 -1.97 -20.87
C GLU A 27 3.09 -2.71 -22.22
N GLN A 28 2.02 -2.58 -23.01
CA GLN A 28 1.80 -3.33 -24.26
C GLN A 28 2.71 -2.91 -25.44
N GLU A 29 3.34 -1.73 -25.39
CA GLU A 29 4.13 -1.18 -26.52
C GLU A 29 5.66 -1.21 -26.32
N SER A 30 6.15 -1.74 -25.19
CA SER A 30 7.59 -1.71 -24.92
C SER A 30 8.34 -2.90 -25.56
N SER A 31 9.42 -2.60 -26.28
CA SER A 31 10.33 -3.62 -26.82
C SER A 31 10.88 -4.50 -25.69
N GLY A 32 11.14 -5.79 -25.95
CA GLY A 32 11.54 -6.77 -24.92
C GLY A 32 12.72 -6.33 -24.04
N LYS A 33 13.67 -5.56 -24.58
CA LYS A 33 14.79 -4.98 -23.80
C LYS A 33 14.31 -3.97 -22.73
N HIS A 34 13.31 -3.15 -23.07
CA HIS A 34 12.72 -2.17 -22.17
C HIS A 34 11.88 -2.87 -21.09
N ARG A 35 11.13 -3.93 -21.43
CA ARG A 35 10.40 -4.74 -20.43
C ARG A 35 11.35 -5.37 -19.42
N SER A 36 12.46 -5.95 -19.87
CA SER A 36 13.46 -6.55 -18.97
C SER A 36 14.11 -5.50 -18.07
N ALA A 37 14.44 -4.32 -18.59
CA ALA A 37 14.99 -3.22 -17.79
C ALA A 37 13.98 -2.72 -16.75
N LEU A 38 12.71 -2.52 -17.15
CA LEU A 38 11.64 -2.10 -16.24
C LEU A 38 11.41 -3.14 -15.13
N ALA A 39 11.37 -4.43 -15.47
CA ALA A 39 11.22 -5.50 -14.49
C ALA A 39 12.39 -5.54 -13.48
N ALA A 40 13.61 -5.23 -13.92
CA ALA A 40 14.76 -5.14 -13.03
C ALA A 40 14.62 -3.98 -12.04
N ILE A 41 14.25 -2.79 -12.52
CA ILE A 41 14.04 -1.59 -11.70
C ILE A 41 12.92 -1.81 -10.69
N LEU A 42 11.77 -2.33 -11.12
CA LEU A 42 10.64 -2.57 -10.23
C LEU A 42 10.96 -3.59 -9.13
N LYS A 43 11.80 -4.60 -9.43
CA LYS A 43 12.27 -5.56 -8.42
C LYS A 43 13.30 -4.96 -7.48
N GLU A 44 14.18 -4.10 -7.99
CA GLU A 44 15.22 -3.44 -7.19
C GLU A 44 14.62 -2.47 -6.17
N PHE A 45 13.54 -1.76 -6.53
CA PHE A 45 12.87 -0.78 -5.67
C PHE A 45 11.51 -1.25 -5.13
N ALA A 46 11.30 -2.58 -5.06
CA ALA A 46 10.04 -3.17 -4.62
C ALA A 46 9.68 -2.83 -3.16
N ASP A 47 10.66 -2.42 -2.36
CA ASP A 47 10.52 -2.00 -0.96
C ASP A 47 10.15 -0.52 -0.79
N VAL A 48 10.40 0.31 -1.82
CA VAL A 48 10.15 1.76 -1.78
C VAL A 48 8.93 2.15 -2.62
N LEU A 49 8.64 1.40 -3.68
CA LEU A 49 7.49 1.65 -4.54
C LEU A 49 6.22 1.01 -3.96
N PRO A 50 5.13 1.78 -3.78
CA PRO A 50 3.86 1.19 -3.38
C PRO A 50 3.33 0.30 -4.50
N THR A 51 2.87 -0.90 -4.14
CA THR A 51 2.35 -1.91 -5.07
C THR A 51 0.82 -1.97 -5.07
N SER A 52 0.19 -1.27 -4.13
CA SER A 52 -1.25 -1.06 -4.00
C SER A 52 -1.54 0.28 -3.30
N ASP A 53 -2.79 0.75 -3.39
CA ASP A 53 -3.24 1.96 -2.68
C ASP A 53 -3.20 1.80 -1.15
N GLU A 54 -3.16 0.55 -0.66
CA GLU A 54 -3.09 0.21 0.76
C GLU A 54 -1.64 0.19 1.30
N ASP A 55 -0.63 0.28 0.43
CA ASP A 55 0.79 0.26 0.81
C ASP A 55 1.25 1.63 1.33
N LEU A 56 0.62 2.09 2.42
CA LEU A 56 1.01 3.33 3.08
C LEU A 56 2.29 3.15 3.88
N GLY A 57 3.28 4.02 3.61
CA GLY A 57 4.54 4.04 4.37
C GLY A 57 4.37 4.64 5.77
N ARG A 58 5.04 4.05 6.77
CA ARG A 58 5.13 4.60 8.14
C ARG A 58 6.57 4.63 8.62
N THR A 59 6.98 5.75 9.21
CA THR A 59 8.33 5.92 9.77
C THR A 59 8.25 6.34 11.24
N SER A 60 9.03 5.69 12.10
CA SER A 60 9.12 6.01 13.54
C SER A 60 10.27 6.96 13.90
N LEU A 61 11.10 7.34 12.93
CA LEU A 61 12.29 8.19 13.12
C LEU A 61 11.97 9.58 13.69
N VAL A 62 10.83 10.15 13.29
CA VAL A 62 10.40 11.48 13.72
C VAL A 62 8.97 11.40 14.18
N ARG A 63 8.69 11.95 15.37
CA ARG A 63 7.33 12.24 15.83
C ARG A 63 7.12 13.74 15.74
N HIS A 64 6.16 14.17 14.93
CA HIS A 64 5.83 15.57 14.78
C HIS A 64 4.98 16.04 15.97
N ALA A 65 5.37 17.15 16.59
CA ALA A 65 4.58 17.83 17.60
C ALA A 65 3.87 19.03 16.96
N ILE A 66 2.55 19.10 17.10
CA ILE A 66 1.77 20.27 16.67
C ILE A 66 1.78 21.29 17.80
N HIS A 67 2.48 22.41 17.60
CA HIS A 67 2.58 23.49 18.60
C HIS A 67 1.36 24.40 18.56
N THR A 68 0.37 24.15 19.43
CA THR A 68 -0.83 24.98 19.54
C THR A 68 -0.66 26.23 20.41
N GLY A 69 0.48 26.38 21.12
CA GLY A 69 0.72 27.49 22.05
C GLY A 69 -0.36 27.58 23.13
N ASP A 70 -0.86 28.80 23.39
CA ASP A 70 -1.93 29.07 24.35
C ASP A 70 -3.35 28.94 23.76
N ALA A 71 -3.48 28.45 22.53
CA ALA A 71 -4.78 28.30 21.87
C ALA A 71 -5.66 27.29 22.63
N LYS A 72 -6.87 27.71 22.98
CA LYS A 72 -7.85 26.85 23.66
C LYS A 72 -8.49 25.88 22.65
N PRO A 73 -8.83 24.65 23.06
CA PRO A 73 -9.59 23.72 22.22
C PRO A 73 -10.91 24.34 21.74
N VAL A 74 -11.25 24.11 20.47
CA VAL A 74 -12.49 24.58 19.86
C VAL A 74 -13.38 23.39 19.54
N ARG A 75 -14.62 23.40 20.07
CA ARG A 75 -15.61 22.38 19.77
C ARG A 75 -16.42 22.77 18.53
N CYS A 76 -16.30 21.98 17.47
CA CYS A 76 -17.10 22.13 16.25
C CYS A 76 -18.03 20.92 16.12
N SER A 77 -19.35 21.14 16.00
CA SER A 77 -20.29 20.04 15.75
C SER A 77 -20.10 19.49 14.33
N PRO A 78 -20.01 18.16 14.14
CA PRO A 78 -19.94 17.57 12.80
C PRO A 78 -21.14 17.98 11.94
N ARG A 79 -20.90 18.24 10.65
CA ARG A 79 -21.98 18.47 9.69
C ARG A 79 -22.53 17.14 9.20
N ARG A 80 -23.82 17.11 8.85
CA ARG A 80 -24.46 15.90 8.33
C ARG A 80 -23.88 15.52 6.96
N ILE A 81 -23.56 14.24 6.79
CA ILE A 81 -23.18 13.65 5.51
C ILE A 81 -24.45 13.43 4.67
N PRO A 82 -24.50 13.90 3.40
CA PRO A 82 -25.60 13.61 2.47
C PRO A 82 -25.86 12.11 2.35
N TYR A 83 -27.13 11.72 2.26
CA TYR A 83 -27.53 10.31 2.29
C TYR A 83 -26.80 9.45 1.24
N HIS A 84 -26.69 9.95 0.01
CA HIS A 84 -26.06 9.24 -1.11
C HIS A 84 -24.54 9.06 -0.95
N GLN A 85 -23.88 9.78 -0.03
CA GLN A 85 -22.44 9.66 0.23
C GLN A 85 -22.13 8.77 1.44
N ARG A 86 -23.11 8.44 2.28
CA ARG A 86 -22.87 7.75 3.56
C ARG A 86 -22.11 6.43 3.40
N ALA A 87 -22.57 5.59 2.48
CA ALA A 87 -21.95 4.29 2.24
C ALA A 87 -20.48 4.42 1.77
N GLN A 88 -20.18 5.42 0.94
CA GLN A 88 -18.81 5.68 0.49
C GLN A 88 -17.92 6.15 1.65
N VAL A 89 -18.42 7.07 2.48
CA VAL A 89 -17.68 7.55 3.65
C VAL A 89 -17.43 6.41 4.64
N GLU A 90 -18.42 5.56 4.90
CA GLU A 90 -18.29 4.39 5.77
C GLU A 90 -17.21 3.43 5.22
N SER A 91 -17.23 3.12 3.92
CA SER A 91 -16.21 2.27 3.28
C SER A 91 -14.80 2.82 3.42
N LEU A 92 -14.62 4.14 3.23
CA LEU A 92 -13.31 4.79 3.36
C LEU A 92 -12.83 4.82 4.82
N LEU A 93 -13.74 5.02 5.78
CA LEU A 93 -13.39 4.95 7.21
C LEU A 93 -12.98 3.52 7.60
N ASP A 94 -13.71 2.51 7.11
CA ASP A 94 -13.36 1.12 7.35
C ASP A 94 -12.00 0.74 6.75
N GLU A 95 -11.63 1.35 5.61
CA GLU A 95 -10.30 1.21 5.01
C GLU A 95 -9.20 1.79 5.90
N MET A 96 -9.36 3.05 6.32
CA MET A 96 -8.42 3.72 7.22
C MET A 96 -8.25 2.96 8.54
N LEU A 97 -9.34 2.45 9.13
CA LEU A 97 -9.29 1.72 10.41
C LEU A 97 -8.64 0.34 10.32
N ARG A 98 -8.59 -0.30 9.14
CA ARG A 98 -7.86 -1.57 8.96
C ARG A 98 -6.34 -1.38 8.94
N GLN A 99 -5.87 -0.17 8.63
CA GLN A 99 -4.45 0.14 8.41
C GLN A 99 -3.76 0.78 9.64
N ASP A 100 -4.51 1.17 10.68
CA ASP A 100 -4.01 1.70 11.96
C ASP A 100 -3.45 0.61 12.90
#